data_AF-A0A954HEE3-F1
#
_entry.id   AF-A0A954HEE3-F1
#
_cell.length_a   1.000
_cell.length_b   1.000
_cell.length_c   1.000
_cell.angle_alpha   90.00
_cell.angle_beta   90.00
_cell.angle_gamma   90.00
#
_symmetry.space_group_name_H-M   'P 1'
#
loop_
_entity.id
_entity.type
_entity.pdbx_description
1 polymer ?
#
loop_
_entity_poly.entity_id
_entity_poly.type
_entity_poly.pdbx_seq_one_letter_code
_entity_poly.pdbx_strand_id
1 'polypeptide(L)'
;MKKPAPIEISDLDHLLPLMMEFQFRVEWHVRCDIGPDWIGAGREIRFYLEQRPLAGNSFHQYLKDILVQALSIPDECPDAVINGYGTITRVLDVLEIEYEWSEAVPYMDPRESRFGKVEFLRI
;
A
#
# COMPACT_ATOMS: atom_id res chain seq x y z
N MET A 1 10.38 -20.39 4.93
CA MET A 1 9.11 -20.10 5.64
C MET A 1 7.99 -20.07 4.62
N LYS A 2 6.83 -20.72 4.87
CA LYS A 2 5.68 -20.65 3.95
C LYS A 2 5.08 -19.24 4.01
N LYS A 3 4.78 -18.63 2.87
CA LYS A 3 4.05 -17.36 2.84
C LYS A 3 2.67 -17.59 3.48
N PRO A 4 2.22 -16.71 4.40
CA PRO A 4 0.90 -16.83 4.99
C PRO A 4 -0.18 -16.76 3.92
N ALA A 5 -1.26 -17.54 4.09
CA ALA A 5 -2.37 -17.57 3.15
C ALA A 5 -3.10 -16.21 3.13
N PRO A 6 -3.61 -15.78 1.97
CA PRO A 6 -4.42 -14.57 1.88
C PRO A 6 -5.65 -14.64 2.78
N ILE A 7 -6.07 -13.48 3.30
CA ILE A 7 -7.32 -13.32 4.07
C ILE A 7 -8.38 -12.65 3.20
N GLU A 8 -9.60 -13.18 3.22
CA GLU A 8 -10.74 -12.56 2.55
C GLU A 8 -11.42 -11.55 3.49
N ILE A 9 -11.53 -10.30 3.03
CA ILE A 9 -12.25 -9.21 3.71
C ILE A 9 -13.08 -8.51 2.63
N SER A 10 -14.40 -8.49 2.77
CA SER A 10 -15.31 -8.03 1.70
C SER A 10 -15.79 -6.59 1.83
N ASP A 11 -15.58 -5.95 2.98
CA ASP A 11 -16.12 -4.62 3.30
C ASP A 11 -15.49 -4.07 4.60
N LEU A 12 -15.89 -2.84 4.95
CA LEU A 12 -15.45 -2.15 6.17
C LEU A 12 -15.97 -2.80 7.44
N ASP A 13 -17.22 -3.31 7.45
CA ASP A 13 -17.82 -3.91 8.64
C ASP A 13 -17.05 -5.16 9.10
N HIS A 14 -16.47 -5.90 8.16
CA HIS A 14 -15.54 -6.99 8.47
C HIS A 14 -14.13 -6.51 8.83
N LEU A 15 -13.63 -5.44 8.18
CA LEU A 15 -12.27 -4.93 8.41
C LEU A 15 -12.11 -4.28 9.78
N LEU A 16 -13.06 -3.42 10.17
CA LEU A 16 -12.93 -2.55 11.35
C LEU A 16 -12.76 -3.30 12.68
N PRO A 17 -13.52 -4.38 12.97
CA PRO A 17 -13.29 -5.18 14.17
C PRO A 17 -11.90 -5.81 14.20
N LEU A 18 -11.41 -6.28 13.04
CA LEU A 18 -10.10 -6.91 12.93
C LEU A 18 -8.96 -5.90 13.15
N MET A 19 -9.15 -4.64 12.76
CA MET A 19 -8.18 -3.57 13.00
C MET A 19 -7.99 -3.22 14.49
N MET A 20 -8.90 -3.65 15.38
CA MET A 20 -8.72 -3.48 16.83
C MET A 20 -7.73 -4.49 17.42
N GLU A 21 -7.57 -5.63 16.76
CA GLU A 21 -6.75 -6.75 17.23
C GLU A 21 -5.45 -6.87 16.45
N PHE A 22 -5.46 -6.48 15.17
CA PHE A 22 -4.36 -6.68 14.24
C PHE A 22 -3.98 -5.38 13.55
N GLN A 23 -2.68 -5.22 13.29
CA GLN A 23 -2.20 -4.05 12.56
C GLN A 23 -2.56 -4.15 11.09
N PHE A 24 -3.21 -3.12 10.57
CA PHE A 24 -3.50 -3.00 9.15
C PHE A 24 -2.40 -2.18 8.46
N ARG A 25 -1.72 -2.79 7.49
CA ARG A 25 -0.58 -2.21 6.79
C ARG A 25 -0.80 -2.23 5.29
N VAL A 26 -0.09 -1.37 4.59
CA VAL A 26 -0.03 -1.36 3.14
C VAL A 26 1.40 -1.21 2.68
N GLU A 27 1.73 -1.89 1.60
CA GLU A 27 2.97 -1.72 0.86
C GLU A 27 2.61 -1.40 -0.59
N TRP A 28 3.38 -0.52 -1.21
CA TRP A 28 3.28 -0.27 -2.64
C TRP A 28 4.64 -0.14 -3.29
N HIS A 29 4.64 -0.45 -4.58
CA HIS A 29 5.82 -0.49 -5.39
C HIS A 29 5.47 -0.01 -6.80
N VAL A 30 6.13 1.06 -7.26
CA VAL A 30 5.97 1.56 -8.63
C VAL A 30 7.27 1.31 -9.37
N ARG A 31 7.18 0.66 -10.52
CA ARG A 31 8.32 0.27 -11.35
C ARG A 31 8.37 1.06 -12.65
N CYS A 32 9.58 1.29 -13.11
CA CYS A 32 9.87 1.67 -14.48
C CYS A 32 9.72 0.50 -15.45
N ASP A 33 9.66 0.83 -16.74
CA ASP A 33 9.34 -0.13 -17.80
C ASP A 33 10.41 -1.22 -17.95
N ILE A 34 11.67 -0.87 -17.72
CA ILE A 34 12.77 -1.81 -17.77
C ILE A 34 13.59 -1.66 -16.50
N GLY A 35 13.61 -2.75 -15.73
CA GLY A 35 14.54 -2.94 -14.65
C GLY A 35 15.48 -4.10 -14.91
N PRO A 36 16.51 -4.21 -14.08
CA PRO A 36 17.45 -5.32 -14.16
C PRO A 36 16.81 -6.68 -13.81
N ASP A 37 15.78 -6.70 -12.95
CA ASP A 37 15.08 -7.93 -12.51
C ASP A 37 13.62 -8.03 -13.01
N TRP A 38 13.15 -7.08 -13.82
CA TRP A 38 11.77 -7.06 -14.30
C TRP A 38 11.62 -6.41 -15.68
N ILE A 39 10.55 -6.76 -16.37
CA ILE A 39 10.10 -6.12 -17.61
C ILE A 39 8.65 -5.72 -17.41
N GLY A 40 8.33 -4.47 -17.76
CA GLY A 40 7.01 -3.87 -17.64
C GLY A 40 6.94 -2.86 -16.50
N ALA A 41 6.43 -1.68 -16.84
CA ALA A 41 6.10 -0.62 -15.88
C ALA A 41 4.81 -0.96 -15.15
N GLY A 42 4.70 -0.48 -13.91
CA GLY A 42 3.43 -0.57 -13.21
C GLY A 42 3.52 -0.36 -11.72
N ARG A 43 2.33 -0.20 -11.14
CA ARG A 43 2.08 -0.04 -9.72
C ARG A 43 1.52 -1.33 -9.13
N GLU A 44 2.18 -1.82 -8.10
CA GLU A 44 1.69 -2.89 -7.24
C GLU A 44 1.36 -2.33 -5.85
N ILE A 45 0.16 -2.61 -5.35
CA ILE A 45 -0.28 -2.26 -3.99
C ILE A 45 -0.78 -3.53 -3.33
N ARG A 46 -0.33 -3.77 -2.09
CA ARG A 46 -0.74 -4.91 -1.26
C ARG A 46 -1.09 -4.44 0.15
N PHE A 47 -2.31 -4.74 0.57
CA PHE A 47 -2.73 -4.55 1.95
C PHE A 47 -2.53 -5.82 2.75
N TYR A 48 -2.22 -5.66 4.02
CA TYR A 48 -1.96 -6.76 4.95
C TYR A 48 -2.68 -6.51 6.26
N LEU A 49 -3.30 -7.56 6.78
CA LEU A 49 -3.70 -7.64 8.18
C LEU A 49 -2.65 -8.47 8.91
N GLU A 50 -1.87 -7.79 9.74
CA GLU A 50 -0.64 -8.30 10.35
C GLU A 50 0.35 -8.80 9.27
N GLN A 51 0.51 -10.11 9.10
CA GLN A 51 1.38 -10.70 8.07
C GLN A 51 0.60 -11.27 6.88
N ARG A 52 -0.74 -11.28 6.93
CA ARG A 52 -1.57 -11.92 5.91
C ARG A 52 -2.00 -10.92 4.84
N PRO A 53 -1.69 -11.15 3.56
CA PRO A 53 -2.15 -10.26 2.50
C PRO A 53 -3.67 -10.37 2.33
N LEU A 54 -4.34 -9.28 2.01
CA LEU A 54 -5.75 -9.30 1.63
C LEU A 54 -5.91 -9.98 0.26
N ALA A 55 -6.93 -10.83 0.14
CA ALA A 55 -7.32 -11.44 -1.13
C ALA A 55 -7.77 -10.38 -2.13
N GLY A 56 -7.57 -10.63 -3.43
CA GLY A 56 -8.04 -9.74 -4.49
C GLY A 56 -9.55 -9.84 -4.67
N ASN A 57 -10.29 -8.84 -4.18
CA ASN A 57 -11.73 -8.70 -4.40
C ASN A 57 -12.09 -7.22 -4.68
N SER A 58 -13.38 -6.93 -4.88
CA SER A 58 -13.85 -5.57 -5.17
C SER A 58 -13.54 -4.56 -4.07
N PHE A 59 -13.62 -4.97 -2.80
CA PHE A 59 -13.28 -4.12 -1.66
C PHE A 59 -11.79 -3.80 -1.60
N HIS A 60 -10.93 -4.80 -1.85
CA HIS A 60 -9.50 -4.57 -1.96
C HIS A 60 -9.18 -3.61 -3.11
N GLN A 61 -9.85 -3.72 -4.26
CA GLN A 61 -9.66 -2.75 -5.34
C GLN A 61 -10.08 -1.34 -4.92
N TYR A 62 -11.22 -1.20 -4.23
CA TYR A 62 -11.67 0.07 -3.67
C TYR A 62 -10.64 0.70 -2.73
N LEU A 63 -10.04 -0.09 -1.82
CA LEU A 63 -8.98 0.40 -0.94
C LEU A 63 -7.73 0.86 -1.72
N LYS A 64 -7.35 0.16 -2.80
CA LYS A 64 -6.24 0.57 -3.66
C LYS A 64 -6.53 1.90 -4.33
N ASP A 65 -7.72 2.08 -4.88
CA ASP A 65 -8.11 3.30 -5.60
C ASP A 65 -8.09 4.51 -4.65
N ILE A 66 -8.58 4.34 -3.43
CA ILE A 66 -8.51 5.37 -2.39
C ILE A 66 -7.05 5.71 -2.03
N LEU A 67 -6.19 4.70 -1.85
CA LEU A 67 -4.79 4.92 -1.49
C LEU A 67 -4.06 5.72 -2.57
N VAL A 68 -4.29 5.36 -3.82
CA VAL A 68 -3.73 6.05 -4.98
C VAL A 68 -4.14 7.52 -4.99
N GLN A 69 -5.40 7.81 -4.69
CA GLN A 69 -5.90 9.18 -4.62
C GLN A 69 -5.29 9.95 -3.42
N ALA A 70 -5.33 9.34 -2.23
CA ALA A 70 -4.87 9.98 -1.00
C ALA A 70 -3.37 10.33 -1.03
N LEU A 71 -2.55 9.45 -1.62
CA LEU A 71 -1.10 9.62 -1.66
C LEU A 71 -0.56 10.06 -3.03
N SER A 72 -1.43 10.22 -4.04
CA SER A 72 -1.04 10.53 -5.42
C SER A 72 0.02 9.56 -5.98
N ILE A 73 -0.15 8.25 -5.73
CA ILE A 73 0.82 7.24 -6.16
C ILE A 73 0.75 7.10 -7.69
N PRO A 74 1.84 7.34 -8.44
CA PRO A 74 1.81 7.27 -9.90
C PRO A 74 1.60 5.83 -10.39
N ASP A 75 1.07 5.68 -11.60
CA ASP A 75 0.90 4.36 -12.24
C ASP A 75 2.23 3.73 -12.65
N GLU A 76 3.20 4.57 -13.05
CA GLU A 76 4.54 4.19 -13.47
C GLU A 76 5.54 5.31 -13.17
N CYS A 77 6.84 4.97 -13.14
CA CYS A 77 7.93 5.92 -13.00
C CYS A 77 8.94 5.71 -14.14
N PRO A 78 9.38 6.73 -14.88
CA PRO A 78 10.18 6.53 -16.10
C PRO A 78 11.57 5.93 -15.84
N ASP A 79 12.28 6.44 -14.84
CA ASP A 79 13.68 6.13 -14.57
C ASP A 79 13.94 5.67 -13.12
N ALA A 80 12.90 5.69 -12.28
CA ALA A 80 13.02 5.37 -10.87
C ALA A 80 12.03 4.28 -10.42
N VAL A 81 12.28 3.76 -9.22
CA VAL A 81 11.42 2.86 -8.49
C VAL A 81 10.96 3.57 -7.24
N ILE A 82 9.65 3.58 -7.00
CA ILE A 82 9.08 4.07 -5.75
C ILE A 82 8.71 2.89 -4.88
N ASN A 83 9.21 2.87 -3.64
CA ASN A 83 8.81 1.94 -2.60
C ASN A 83 8.14 2.72 -1.49
N GLY A 84 6.97 2.29 -1.05
CA GLY A 84 6.35 2.87 0.13
C GLY A 84 5.61 1.86 0.98
N TYR A 85 5.43 2.26 2.22
CA TYR A 85 4.83 1.46 3.27
C TYR A 85 4.06 2.38 4.21
N GLY A 86 2.92 1.89 4.69
CA GLY A 86 2.09 2.64 5.61
C GLY A 86 1.36 1.76 6.61
N THR A 87 1.06 2.34 7.77
CA THR A 87 0.17 1.76 8.77
C THR A 87 -1.13 2.54 8.76
N ILE A 88 -2.25 1.83 8.72
CA ILE A 88 -3.58 2.40 8.69
C ILE A 88 -4.24 2.16 10.04
N THR A 89 -4.70 3.24 10.67
CA THR A 89 -5.32 3.22 11.99
C THR A 89 -6.66 3.93 11.95
N ARG A 90 -7.60 3.47 12.76
CA ARG A 90 -8.88 4.17 12.96
C ARG A 90 -8.73 5.27 14.01
N VAL A 91 -9.15 6.48 13.66
CA VAL A 91 -9.30 7.62 14.56
C VAL A 91 -10.69 8.20 14.34
N LEU A 92 -11.59 8.01 15.32
CA LEU A 92 -13.00 8.43 15.24
C LEU A 92 -13.72 7.83 14.01
N ASP A 93 -14.22 8.70 13.12
CA ASP A 93 -14.92 8.42 11.85
C ASP A 93 -13.98 8.43 10.64
N VAL A 94 -12.66 8.31 10.87
CA VAL A 94 -11.65 8.33 9.81
C VAL A 94 -10.66 7.19 9.99
N LEU A 95 -10.27 6.55 8.88
CA LEU A 95 -9.05 5.79 8.77
C LEU A 95 -7.95 6.74 8.34
N GLU A 96 -6.90 6.84 9.15
CA GLU A 96 -5.71 7.62 8.83
C GLU A 96 -4.59 6.67 8.40
N ILE A 97 -3.77 7.11 7.45
CA ILE A 97 -2.54 6.42 7.07
C ILE A 97 -1.33 7.24 7.47
N GLU A 98 -0.45 6.65 8.27
CA GLU A 98 0.92 7.12 8.47
C GLU A 98 1.84 6.32 7.55
N TYR A 99 2.67 7.02 6.77
CA TYR A 99 3.43 6.40 5.70
C TYR A 99 4.83 6.97 5.54
N GLU A 100 5.67 6.16 4.91
CA GLU A 100 6.95 6.53 4.35
C GLU A 100 7.04 6.02 2.92
N TRP A 101 7.69 6.77 2.04
CA TRP A 101 8.13 6.27 0.75
C TRP A 101 9.52 6.79 0.40
N SER A 102 10.14 6.08 -0.54
CA SER A 102 11.44 6.39 -1.12
C SER A 102 11.40 6.20 -2.62
N GLU A 103 12.13 7.05 -3.35
CA GLU A 103 12.35 6.95 -4.79
C GLU A 103 13.85 6.77 -5.05
N ALA A 104 14.18 5.75 -5.83
CA ALA A 104 15.55 5.45 -6.20
C ALA A 104 15.62 4.97 -7.66
N VAL A 105 16.72 5.31 -8.34
CA VAL A 105 17.11 4.54 -9.53
C VAL A 105 17.47 3.12 -9.07
N PRO A 106 17.17 2.07 -9.87
CA PRO A 106 17.49 0.70 -9.49
C PRO A 106 18.94 0.54 -8.99
N TYR A 107 19.08 -0.12 -7.83
CA TYR A 107 20.35 -0.36 -7.10
C TYR A 107 21.13 0.87 -6.63
N MET A 108 20.52 2.06 -6.62
CA MET A 108 21.08 3.26 -6.02
C MET A 108 20.43 3.56 -4.67
N ASP A 109 21.08 4.42 -3.87
CA ASP A 109 20.47 4.98 -2.68
C ASP A 109 19.23 5.83 -3.03
N PRO A 110 18.25 5.95 -2.13
CA PRO A 110 17.11 6.84 -2.29
C PRO A 110 17.55 8.27 -2.60
N ARG A 111 17.01 8.83 -3.68
CA ARG A 111 17.20 10.22 -4.06
C ARG A 111 16.26 11.14 -3.30
N GLU A 112 15.06 10.62 -3.03
CA GLU A 112 14.03 11.30 -2.26
C GLU A 112 13.39 10.29 -1.30
N SER A 113 13.08 10.76 -0.10
CA SER A 113 12.23 10.05 0.85
C SER A 113 11.27 11.03 1.47
N ARG A 114 10.04 10.57 1.73
CA ARG A 114 9.01 11.39 2.38
C ARG A 114 8.28 10.57 3.42
N PHE A 115 8.00 11.23 4.53
CA PHE A 115 7.18 10.75 5.63
C PHE A 115 5.95 11.61 5.71
N GLY A 116 4.81 11.02 6.06
CA GLY A 116 3.58 11.78 6.16
C GLY A 116 2.48 11.05 6.89
N LYS A 117 1.42 11.81 7.17
CA LYS A 117 0.17 11.30 7.73
C LYS A 117 -0.98 12.01 7.03
N VAL A 118 -1.94 11.26 6.51
CA VAL A 118 -3.12 11.80 5.82
C VAL A 118 -4.37 11.00 6.17
N GLU A 119 -5.53 11.62 5.97
CA GLU A 119 -6.81 10.90 5.97
C GLU A 119 -6.82 9.93 4.78
N PHE A 120 -7.04 8.66 5.06
CA PHE A 120 -7.13 7.60 4.05
C PHE A 120 -8.59 7.42 3.62
N LEU A 121 -9.51 7.21 4.55
CA LEU A 121 -10.91 6.93 4.24
C LEU A 121 -11.82 7.40 5.38
N ARG A 122 -12.88 8.13 5.04
CA ARG A 122 -13.96 8.46 5.99
C ARG A 122 -14.96 7.30 6.08
N ILE A 123 -15.35 6.93 7.30
CA ILE A 123 -16.19 5.76 7.62
C ILE A 123 -17.45 6.12 8.41
#